data_AF-A0A1H3VS36-F1
#
_entry.id   AF-A0A1H3VS36-F1
#
_cell.length_a   1.000
_cell.length_b   1.000
_cell.length_c   1.000
_cell.angle_alpha   90.00
_cell.angle_beta   90.00
_cell.angle_gamma   90.00
#
_symmetry.space_group_name_H-M   'P 1'
#
loop_
_entity.id
_entity.type
_entity.pdbx_description
1 polymer ?
#
loop_
_entity_poly.entity_id
_entity_poly.type
_entity_poly.pdbx_seq_one_letter_code
_entity_poly.pdbx_strand_id
1 'polypeptide(L)'
;MALAVIIVLYATIGLMAAAGTIAIVKRLLPPKGEQIFFGLFLALIAAFYLAFTAYFNSPGAWPVEIAAVVLFTLLGLAGCRIPALLVIGYLLHGAWDLLHELTVYTNNDLQTEHLTEIPVAYGIFCAAYDWCMAAYFCTRRSTWHAAWSKNDS
;
A
#
# COMPACT_ATOMS: atom_id res chain seq x y z
N MET A 1 -12.84 -3.75 -24.22
CA MET A 1 -14.05 -3.62 -23.36
C MET A 1 -13.93 -4.42 -22.07
N ALA A 2 -13.60 -5.72 -22.10
CA ALA A 2 -13.43 -6.54 -20.89
C ALA A 2 -12.37 -6.02 -19.90
N LEU A 3 -11.17 -5.66 -20.38
CA LEU A 3 -10.10 -5.12 -19.52
C LEU A 3 -10.54 -3.84 -18.78
N ALA A 4 -11.20 -2.90 -19.48
CA ALA A 4 -11.70 -1.67 -18.87
C ALA A 4 -12.74 -1.96 -17.77
N VAL A 5 -13.61 -2.96 -17.96
CA VAL A 5 -14.57 -3.39 -16.94
C VAL A 5 -13.85 -3.97 -15.72
N ILE A 6 -12.80 -4.78 -15.92
CA ILE A 6 -11.99 -5.34 -14.84
C ILE A 6 -11.29 -4.22 -14.05
N ILE A 7 -10.66 -3.26 -14.74
CA ILE A 7 -9.99 -2.12 -14.10
C ILE A 7 -10.98 -1.33 -13.24
N VAL A 8 -12.15 -0.98 -13.78
CA VAL A 8 -13.19 -0.24 -13.04
C VAL A 8 -13.69 -1.04 -11.85
N LEU A 9 -13.90 -2.35 -12.00
CA LEU A 9 -14.35 -3.22 -10.93
C LEU A 9 -13.33 -3.27 -9.79
N TYR A 10 -12.06 -3.54 -10.08
CA TYR A 10 -11.01 -3.66 -9.06
C TYR A 10 -10.69 -2.32 -8.39
N ALA A 11 -10.73 -1.21 -9.14
CA ALA A 11 -10.62 0.13 -8.56
C ALA A 11 -11.79 0.41 -7.59
N THR A 12 -13.01 0.03 -7.97
CA THR A 12 -14.20 0.20 -7.11
C THR A 12 -14.09 -0.65 -5.84
N ILE A 13 -13.65 -1.91 -5.97
CA ILE A 13 -13.43 -2.80 -4.82
C ILE A 13 -12.35 -2.23 -3.90
N GLY A 14 -11.26 -1.67 -4.45
CA GLY A 14 -10.19 -1.00 -3.69
C GLY A 14 -10.71 0.18 -2.88
N LEU A 15 -11.51 1.05 -3.50
CA LEU A 15 -12.14 2.19 -2.81
C LEU A 15 -13.12 1.74 -1.72
N MET A 16 -13.93 0.71 -1.99
CA MET A 16 -14.85 0.14 -1.00
C MET A 16 -14.11 -0.50 0.17
N ALA A 17 -13.01 -1.21 -0.12
CA ALA A 17 -12.15 -1.79 0.91
C ALA A 17 -11.52 -0.69 1.77
N ALA A 18 -11.02 0.40 1.17
CA ALA A 18 -10.48 1.53 1.92
C ALA A 18 -11.54 2.17 2.83
N ALA A 19 -12.74 2.43 2.29
CA ALA A 19 -13.85 2.97 3.08
C ALA A 19 -14.23 2.03 4.24
N GLY A 20 -14.28 0.72 4.00
CA GLY A 20 -14.53 -0.31 5.01
C GLY A 20 -13.46 -0.33 6.09
N THR A 21 -12.18 -0.38 5.71
CA THR A 21 -11.04 -0.33 6.63
C THR A 21 -11.08 0.93 7.48
N ILE A 22 -11.27 2.11 6.88
CA ILE A 22 -11.38 3.38 7.60
C ILE A 22 -12.53 3.31 8.62
N ALA A 23 -13.71 2.85 8.21
CA ALA A 23 -14.88 2.76 9.10
C ALA A 23 -14.64 1.82 10.29
N ILE A 24 -14.03 0.65 10.05
CA ILE A 24 -13.73 -0.34 11.09
C ILE A 24 -12.65 0.18 12.04
N VAL A 25 -11.51 0.64 11.51
CA VAL A 25 -10.36 1.04 12.32
C VAL A 25 -10.69 2.27 13.17
N LYS A 26 -11.37 3.28 12.60
CA LYS A 26 -11.80 4.46 13.37
C LYS A 26 -12.76 4.12 14.51
N ARG A 27 -13.55 3.06 14.35
CA ARG A 27 -14.52 2.61 15.36
C ARG A 27 -13.86 1.82 16.46
N LEU A 28 -12.86 0.99 16.13
CA LEU A 28 -12.25 0.05 17.06
C LEU A 28 -11.03 0.61 17.79
N LEU A 29 -10.26 1.50 17.16
CA LEU A 29 -8.98 1.95 17.69
C LEU A 29 -8.98 3.43 18.07
N PRO A 30 -8.29 3.80 19.16
CA PRO A 30 -8.02 5.21 19.45
C PRO A 30 -7.07 5.80 18.38
N PRO A 31 -6.98 7.14 18.25
CA PRO A 31 -6.18 7.77 17.19
C PRO A 31 -4.72 7.29 17.12
N LYS A 32 -4.07 6.97 18.25
CA LYS A 32 -2.71 6.38 18.24
C LYS A 32 -2.70 4.97 17.67
N GLY A 33 -3.63 4.13 18.11
CA GLY A 33 -3.76 2.75 17.66
C GLY A 33 -4.08 2.69 16.16
N GLU A 34 -4.91 3.61 15.69
CA GLU A 34 -5.21 3.82 14.27
C GLU A 34 -3.92 4.08 13.45
N GLN A 35 -3.09 5.04 13.86
CA GLN A 35 -1.84 5.36 13.15
C GLN A 35 -0.86 4.17 13.14
N ILE A 36 -0.71 3.49 14.29
CA ILE A 36 0.17 2.32 14.42
C ILE A 36 -0.35 1.18 13.53
N PHE A 37 -1.65 0.94 13.53
CA PHE A 37 -2.28 -0.06 12.68
C PHE A 37 -1.94 0.18 11.21
N PHE A 38 -2.10 1.40 10.71
CA PHE A 38 -1.80 1.69 9.30
C PHE A 38 -0.31 1.61 8.96
N GLY A 39 0.58 1.92 9.90
CA GLY A 39 2.03 1.72 9.71
C GLY A 39 2.41 0.26 9.60
N LEU A 40 1.87 -0.60 10.48
CA LEU A 40 2.10 -2.04 10.42
C LEU A 40 1.41 -2.69 9.21
N PHE A 41 0.23 -2.18 8.84
CA PHE A 41 -0.51 -2.65 7.67
C PHE A 41 0.27 -2.41 6.38
N LEU A 42 0.98 -1.28 6.24
CA LEU A 42 1.85 -1.00 5.09
C LEU A 42 2.96 -2.07 4.94
N ALA A 43 3.61 -2.43 6.06
CA ALA A 43 4.63 -3.47 6.05
C ALA A 43 4.05 -4.84 5.64
N LEU A 44 2.85 -5.16 6.14
CA LEU A 44 2.15 -6.40 5.83
C LEU A 44 1.78 -6.48 4.35
N ILE A 45 1.20 -5.42 3.77
CA ILE A 45 0.80 -5.44 2.36
C ILE A 45 2.02 -5.53 1.44
N ALA A 46 3.11 -4.83 1.76
CA ALA A 46 4.34 -4.93 1.01
C ALA A 46 4.91 -6.37 1.04
N ALA A 47 4.86 -7.05 2.19
CA ALA A 47 5.37 -8.41 2.33
C ALA A 47 4.67 -9.45 1.44
N PHE A 48 3.44 -9.18 0.95
CA PHE A 48 2.78 -10.06 -0.03
C PHE A 48 3.59 -10.20 -1.33
N TYR A 49 4.40 -9.21 -1.71
CA TYR A 49 5.26 -9.29 -2.89
C TYR A 49 6.30 -10.41 -2.80
N LEU A 50 6.77 -10.75 -1.60
CA LEU A 50 7.66 -11.91 -1.42
C LEU A 50 6.90 -13.22 -1.65
N ALA A 51 5.62 -13.28 -1.25
CA ALA A 51 4.78 -14.43 -1.52
C ALA A 51 4.47 -14.58 -3.01
N PHE A 52 4.24 -13.47 -3.73
CA PHE A 52 4.09 -13.46 -5.19
C PHE A 52 5.38 -13.91 -5.88
N THR A 53 6.53 -13.39 -5.46
CA THR A 53 7.84 -13.81 -5.99
C THR A 53 8.05 -15.31 -5.87
N ALA A 54 7.69 -15.88 -4.72
CA ALA A 54 7.76 -17.32 -4.50
C ALA A 54 6.72 -18.09 -5.33
N TYR A 55 5.49 -17.59 -5.41
CA TYR A 55 4.38 -18.26 -6.12
C TYR A 55 4.58 -18.29 -7.64
N PHE A 56 4.96 -17.16 -8.25
CA PHE A 56 5.21 -17.03 -9.68
C PHE A 56 6.60 -17.50 -10.09
N ASN A 57 7.41 -17.96 -9.14
CA ASN A 57 8.75 -18.51 -9.37
C ASN A 57 9.64 -17.54 -10.16
N SER A 58 9.74 -16.29 -9.69
CA SER A 58 10.48 -15.20 -10.35
C SER A 58 11.83 -14.96 -9.66
N PRO A 59 12.88 -15.78 -9.89
CA PRO A 59 14.13 -15.71 -9.13
C PRO A 59 14.88 -14.38 -9.29
N GLY A 60 14.74 -13.73 -10.44
CA GLY A 60 15.37 -12.43 -10.74
C GLY A 60 14.76 -11.25 -9.98
N ALA A 61 13.58 -11.41 -9.38
CA ALA A 61 12.86 -10.33 -8.71
C ALA A 61 13.19 -10.20 -7.21
N TRP A 62 13.68 -11.27 -6.57
CA TRP A 62 13.96 -11.29 -5.12
C TRP A 62 14.72 -10.07 -4.59
N PRO A 63 15.83 -9.61 -5.21
CA PRO A 63 16.57 -8.47 -4.67
C PRO A 63 15.73 -7.18 -4.65
N VAL A 64 14.95 -6.96 -5.71
CA VAL A 64 14.11 -5.78 -5.87
C VAL A 64 12.94 -5.82 -4.90
N GLU A 65 12.24 -6.96 -4.81
CA GLU A 65 11.08 -7.09 -3.91
C GLU A 65 11.50 -7.04 -2.44
N ILE A 66 12.63 -7.64 -2.06
CA ILE A 66 13.16 -7.50 -0.70
C ILE A 66 13.49 -6.03 -0.40
N ALA A 67 14.13 -5.32 -1.33
CA ALA A 67 14.45 -3.91 -1.14
C ALA A 67 13.18 -3.05 -0.99
N ALA A 68 12.16 -3.29 -1.81
CA ALA A 68 10.86 -2.62 -1.72
C ALA A 68 10.19 -2.90 -0.36
N VAL A 69 10.14 -4.17 0.06
CA VAL A 69 9.56 -4.58 1.36
C VAL A 69 10.29 -3.92 2.53
N VAL A 70 11.62 -3.89 2.51
CA VAL A 70 12.42 -3.21 3.54
C VAL A 70 12.09 -1.73 3.56
N LEU A 71 12.06 -1.06 2.40
CA LEU A 71 11.72 0.35 2.29
C LEU A 71 10.32 0.66 2.85
N PHE A 72 9.29 -0.07 2.42
CA PHE A 72 7.91 0.13 2.89
C PHE A 72 7.75 -0.21 4.38
N THR A 73 8.48 -1.20 4.87
CA THR A 73 8.51 -1.52 6.31
C THR A 73 9.12 -0.36 7.11
N LEU A 74 10.24 0.20 6.66
CA LEU A 74 10.86 1.36 7.32
C LEU A 74 9.94 2.59 7.30
N LEU A 75 9.28 2.86 6.17
CA LEU A 75 8.29 3.93 6.06
C LEU A 75 7.08 3.70 6.97
N GLY A 76 6.59 2.46 7.04
CA GLY A 76 5.49 2.08 7.93
C GLY A 76 5.83 2.25 9.41
N LEU A 77 7.00 1.73 9.84
CA LEU A 77 7.48 1.84 11.22
C LEU A 77 7.74 3.28 11.63
N ALA A 78 8.42 4.07 10.79
CA ALA A 78 8.62 5.50 11.06
C ALA A 78 7.28 6.27 11.01
N GLY A 79 6.39 5.85 10.12
CA GLY A 79 5.02 6.35 9.96
C GLY A 79 4.14 6.19 11.18
N CYS A 80 4.38 5.18 12.03
CA CYS A 80 3.71 5.02 13.32
C CYS A 80 3.86 6.24 14.24
N ARG A 81 4.91 7.06 14.05
CA ARG A 81 5.15 8.31 14.78
C ARG A 81 5.04 9.55 13.91
N ILE A 82 5.40 9.46 12.63
CA ILE A 82 5.46 10.60 11.72
C ILE A 82 4.37 10.43 10.64
N PRO A 83 3.18 11.03 10.80
CA PRO A 83 2.05 10.86 9.86
C PRO A 83 2.41 11.12 8.39
N ALA A 84 3.29 12.08 8.12
CA ALA A 84 3.72 12.41 6.77
C ALA A 84 4.40 11.22 6.06
N LEU A 85 5.14 10.38 6.79
CA LEU A 85 5.79 9.20 6.23
C LEU A 85 4.78 8.10 5.87
N LEU A 86 3.63 8.01 6.57
CA LEU A 86 2.54 7.12 6.15
C LEU A 86 1.92 7.58 4.82
N VAL A 87 1.66 8.88 4.68
CA VAL A 87 1.13 9.43 3.42
C VAL A 87 2.07 9.11 2.26
N ILE A 88 3.36 9.38 2.43
CA ILE A 88 4.38 9.09 1.42
C ILE A 88 4.47 7.58 1.15
N GLY A 89 4.48 6.76 2.20
CA GLY A 89 4.58 5.31 2.09
C GLY A 89 3.44 4.70 1.27
N TYR A 90 2.19 5.08 1.55
CA TYR A 90 1.04 4.58 0.79
C TYR A 90 0.98 5.14 -0.64
N LEU A 91 1.36 6.41 -0.86
CA LEU A 91 1.44 6.93 -2.23
C LEU A 91 2.48 6.17 -3.08
N LEU A 92 3.66 5.92 -2.51
CA LEU A 92 4.72 5.18 -3.16
C LEU A 92 4.36 3.71 -3.35
N HIS A 93 3.68 3.08 -2.39
CA HIS A 93 3.23 1.70 -2.50
C HIS A 93 2.17 1.56 -3.61
N GLY A 94 1.16 2.43 -3.66
CA GLY A 94 0.20 2.42 -4.76
C GLY A 94 0.85 2.71 -6.13
N ALA A 95 1.92 3.51 -6.18
CA ALA A 95 2.70 3.69 -7.41
C ALA A 95 3.50 2.44 -7.79
N TRP A 96 4.05 1.73 -6.80
CA TRP A 96 4.72 0.43 -6.96
C TRP A 96 3.74 -0.61 -7.54
N ASP A 97 2.53 -0.69 -6.98
CA ASP A 97 1.46 -1.56 -7.47
C ASP A 97 1.09 -1.29 -8.93
N LEU A 98 0.97 -0.01 -9.32
CA LEU A 98 0.72 0.34 -10.72
C LEU A 98 1.90 0.02 -11.64
N LEU A 99 3.14 0.11 -11.15
CA LEU A 99 4.31 -0.26 -11.94
C LEU A 99 4.23 -1.75 -12.31
N HIS A 100 3.95 -2.63 -11.35
CA HIS A 100 3.73 -4.06 -11.61
C HIS A 100 2.56 -4.34 -12.56
N GLU A 101 1.47 -3.57 -12.46
CA GLU A 101 0.33 -3.74 -13.35
C GLU A 101 0.64 -3.29 -14.80
N LEU A 102 1.39 -2.19 -14.95
CA LEU A 102 1.76 -1.65 -16.27
C LEU A 102 2.72 -2.57 -17.01
N THR A 103 3.65 -3.23 -16.32
CA THR A 103 4.59 -4.17 -16.96
C THR A 103 3.87 -5.39 -17.53
N VAL A 104 2.80 -5.86 -16.88
CA VAL A 104 1.93 -6.94 -17.39
C VAL A 104 1.25 -6.55 -18.72
N TYR A 105 0.85 -5.29 -18.90
CA TYR A 105 0.14 -4.86 -20.11
C TYR A 105 1.04 -4.33 -21.23
N THR A 106 2.28 -3.91 -20.93
CA THR A 106 3.08 -3.15 -21.89
C THR A 106 4.14 -3.95 -22.65
N ASN A 107 4.47 -5.20 -22.30
CA ASN A 107 5.46 -6.04 -23.02
C ASN A 107 6.75 -5.28 -23.42
N ASN A 108 7.11 -4.22 -22.70
CA ASN A 108 8.25 -3.38 -23.06
C ASN A 108 9.48 -3.91 -22.33
N ASP A 109 10.54 -4.19 -23.10
CA ASP A 109 11.92 -4.57 -22.69
C ASP A 109 12.63 -3.57 -21.74
N LEU A 110 11.91 -2.63 -21.14
CA LEU A 110 12.42 -1.67 -20.16
C LEU A 110 12.60 -2.37 -18.80
N GLN A 111 13.67 -3.17 -18.66
CA GLN A 111 14.16 -3.71 -17.36
C GLN A 111 13.11 -4.46 -16.52
N THR A 112 12.07 -5.01 -17.14
CA THR A 112 10.96 -5.70 -16.46
C THR A 112 11.28 -7.15 -16.08
N GLU A 113 12.43 -7.69 -16.48
CA GLU A 113 12.88 -9.04 -16.07
C GLU A 113 13.09 -9.19 -14.55
N HIS A 114 13.07 -8.09 -13.80
CA HIS A 114 13.37 -8.06 -12.36
C HIS A 114 12.20 -7.71 -11.45
N LEU A 115 10.97 -7.61 -11.96
CA LEU A 115 9.78 -7.41 -11.13
C LEU A 115 8.94 -8.68 -11.09
N THR A 116 8.37 -9.00 -9.92
CA THR A 116 7.49 -10.17 -9.82
C THR A 116 6.17 -9.96 -10.56
N GLU A 117 5.60 -11.04 -11.07
CA GLU A 117 4.23 -11.04 -11.56
C GLU A 117 3.24 -10.86 -10.39
N ILE A 118 2.12 -10.20 -10.66
CA ILE A 118 1.02 -10.03 -9.70
C ILE A 118 -0.28 -10.55 -10.31
N PRO A 119 -1.27 -10.96 -9.48
CA PRO A 119 -2.59 -11.33 -10.00
C PRO A 119 -3.20 -10.18 -10.82
N VAL A 120 -3.91 -10.52 -11.90
CA VAL A 120 -4.51 -9.54 -12.81
C VAL A 120 -5.34 -8.51 -12.02
N ALA A 121 -5.11 -7.22 -12.30
CA ALA A 121 -5.79 -6.08 -11.67
C ALA A 121 -5.56 -5.92 -10.16
N TYR A 122 -4.67 -6.71 -9.56
CA TYR A 122 -4.25 -6.54 -8.17
C TYR A 122 -3.62 -5.16 -7.97
N GLY A 123 -2.79 -4.70 -8.91
CA GLY A 123 -2.13 -3.42 -8.80
C GLY A 123 -3.12 -2.25 -8.85
N ILE A 124 -4.17 -2.37 -9.67
CA ILE A 124 -5.26 -1.37 -9.72
C ILE A 124 -6.02 -1.31 -8.39
N PHE A 125 -6.36 -2.47 -7.82
CA PHE A 125 -7.05 -2.55 -6.54
C PHE A 125 -6.22 -1.91 -5.42
N CYS A 126 -4.94 -2.27 -5.29
CA CYS A 126 -4.06 -1.78 -4.25
C CYS A 126 -3.79 -0.28 -4.41
N ALA A 127 -3.53 0.21 -5.62
CA ALA A 127 -3.33 1.63 -5.86
C ALA A 127 -4.56 2.48 -5.50
N ALA A 128 -5.76 2.02 -5.85
CA ALA A 128 -7.00 2.69 -5.49
C ALA A 128 -7.21 2.72 -3.97
N TYR A 129 -6.92 1.60 -3.29
CA TYR A 129 -6.96 1.52 -1.84
C TYR A 129 -5.96 2.50 -1.21
N ASP A 130 -4.70 2.43 -1.61
CA ASP A 130 -3.60 3.16 -0.99
C ASP A 130 -3.71 4.67 -1.15
N TRP A 131 -4.09 5.14 -2.33
CA TRP A 131 -4.26 6.57 -2.56
C TRP A 131 -5.49 7.13 -1.83
N CYS A 132 -6.54 6.32 -1.65
CA CYS A 132 -7.66 6.66 -0.78
C CYS A 132 -7.21 6.76 0.69
N MET A 133 -6.42 5.80 1.17
CA MET A 133 -5.85 5.83 2.51
C MET A 133 -4.93 7.04 2.72
N ALA A 134 -4.06 7.35 1.76
CA ALA A 134 -3.18 8.52 1.81
C ALA A 134 -3.97 9.84 1.90
N ALA A 135 -5.04 9.99 1.10
CA ALA A 135 -5.95 11.13 1.18
C ALA A 135 -6.62 11.20 2.56
N TYR A 136 -7.07 10.07 3.09
CA TYR A 136 -7.63 9.99 4.44
C TYR A 136 -6.61 10.42 5.52
N PHE A 137 -5.37 9.95 5.44
CA PHE A 137 -4.31 10.27 6.40
C PHE A 137 -4.00 11.78 6.45
N CYS A 138 -4.05 12.47 5.29
CA CYS A 138 -3.94 13.92 5.24
C CYS A 138 -5.01 14.61 6.11
N THR A 139 -6.24 14.09 6.13
CA THR A 139 -7.32 14.61 6.99
C THR A 139 -7.12 14.27 8.47
N ARG A 140 -6.37 13.20 8.78
CA ARG A 140 -6.23 12.66 10.14
C ARG A 140 -4.98 13.13 10.88
N ARG A 141 -3.99 13.67 10.16
CA ARG A 141 -2.67 14.06 10.69
C ARG A 141 -2.71 14.85 12.00
N SER A 142 -3.59 15.85 12.10
CA SER A 142 -3.66 16.75 13.27
C SER A 142 -4.14 16.00 14.50
N THR A 143 -5.09 15.08 14.33
CA THR A 143 -5.63 14.28 15.43
C THR A 143 -4.60 13.30 15.96
N TRP A 144 -3.81 12.68 15.08
CA TRP A 144 -2.71 11.80 15.47
C TRP A 144 -1.61 12.56 16.20
N HIS A 145 -1.18 13.72 15.70
CA HIS A 145 -0.20 14.57 16.39
C HIS A 145 -0.68 14.97 17.78
N ALA A 146 -1.92 15.44 17.91
CA ALA A 146 -2.49 15.82 19.21
C ALA A 146 -2.64 14.63 20.16
N ALA A 147 -2.83 13.42 19.65
CA ALA A 147 -2.88 12.24 20.48
C ALA A 147 -1.48 11.95 21.05
N TRP A 148 -0.44 11.95 20.23
CA TRP A 148 0.94 11.69 20.68
C TRP A 148 1.41 12.68 21.74
N SER A 149 1.15 13.98 21.57
CA SER A 149 1.56 15.01 22.53
C SER A 149 0.92 14.88 23.92
N LYS A 150 -0.25 14.23 24.05
CA LYS A 150 -0.96 14.07 25.34
C LYS A 150 -0.42 12.96 26.25
N ASN A 151 0.47 12.09 25.77
CA ASN A 151 1.12 11.09 26.66
C ASN A 151 2.51 11.51 27.13
N ASP A 152 3.08 12.57 26.56
CA ASP A 152 4.39 13.07 26.94
C ASP A 152 4.30 14.13 28.06
N SER A 153 3.09 14.38 28.58
CA SER A 153 2.74 15.24 29.72
C SER A 153 2.25 14.42 30.89
#